data_AF-K9RY80-F1
#
_entry.id   AF-K9RY80-F1
#
_cell.length_a   1.000
_cell.length_b   1.000
_cell.length_c   1.000
_cell.angle_alpha   90.00
_cell.angle_beta   90.00
_cell.angle_gamma   90.00
#
_symmetry.space_group_name_H-M   'P 1'
#
loop_
_entity.id
_entity.type
_entity.pdbx_description
1 polymer ?
#
loop_
_entity_poly.entity_id
_entity_poly.type
_entity_poly.pdbx_seq_one_letter_code
_entity_poly.pdbx_strand_id
1 'polypeptide(L)'
;MIVISICATDEPANKPLNHTHRGTCCELMVVSQNTVAHLTSRNMLQPLATQTLRERHPQRRNHFSVEDHFHFNREQGTIHDWHQARNILVTEDFIVGMITGLEQEVGPASTLVMYKIGEEWGLKDADFFQRNFRQEYNRELRQTNLSFLFEAWWWPFVTQGWGNWDIDLSEQKNGFMFINIFDSVVARTLGDVGKPVCYLYAGMFAGFFTGLIKKSLGCIEIQCYAMGETYCKFLVGKQERIDAASFWQNEGASASDIEKRMKNGQLSP
;
A
#
# COMPACT_ATOMS: atom_id res chain seq x y z
N MET A 1 -6.49 12.46 -3.15
CA MET A 1 -7.25 11.87 -2.01
C MET A 1 -6.88 10.40 -1.94
N ILE A 2 -6.51 9.92 -0.76
CA ILE A 2 -6.04 8.56 -0.51
C ILE A 2 -6.98 7.93 0.51
N VAL A 3 -7.25 6.63 0.36
CA VAL A 3 -7.98 5.86 1.36
C VAL A 3 -6.97 5.04 2.17
N ILE A 4 -7.05 5.15 3.50
CA ILE A 4 -6.27 4.33 4.42
C ILE A 4 -7.22 3.34 5.10
N SER A 5 -6.94 2.04 4.91
CA SER A 5 -7.66 0.97 5.60
C SER A 5 -7.12 0.78 7.02
N ILE A 6 -8.00 0.94 7.99
CA ILE A 6 -7.80 0.55 9.38
C ILE A 6 -8.06 -0.96 9.46
N CYS A 7 -7.00 -1.74 9.40
CA CYS A 7 -7.08 -3.16 9.72
C CYS A 7 -7.58 -3.30 11.16
N ALA A 8 -8.80 -3.80 11.33
CA ALA A 8 -9.30 -4.17 12.64
C ALA A 8 -8.38 -5.26 13.20
N THR A 9 -7.69 -4.97 14.29
CA THR A 9 -7.22 -6.02 15.19
C THR A 9 -8.45 -6.76 15.71
N ASP A 10 -8.39 -8.08 15.86
CA ASP A 10 -9.49 -8.95 16.31
C ASP A 10 -9.94 -8.65 17.77
N GLU A 11 -10.31 -7.41 18.08
CA GLU A 11 -11.06 -7.06 19.29
C GLU A 11 -12.55 -6.98 18.95
N PRO A 12 -13.41 -7.75 19.64
CA PRO A 12 -14.84 -7.70 19.40
C PRO A 12 -15.39 -6.32 19.75
N ALA A 13 -16.17 -5.74 18.83
CA ALA A 13 -16.82 -4.43 18.93
C ALA A 13 -17.85 -4.28 20.07
N ASN A 14 -17.86 -5.17 21.07
CA ASN A 14 -18.92 -5.28 22.07
C ASN A 14 -18.41 -5.41 23.51
N LYS A 15 -17.26 -4.80 23.84
CA LYS A 15 -16.93 -4.53 25.25
C LYS A 15 -17.61 -3.22 25.68
N PRO A 16 -18.43 -3.23 26.75
CA PRO A 16 -18.92 -1.98 27.32
C PRO A 16 -17.72 -1.12 27.74
N LEU A 17 -17.74 0.15 27.35
CA LEU A 17 -16.78 1.17 27.76
C LEU A 17 -16.84 1.32 29.28
N ASN A 18 -16.01 0.57 30.00
CA ASN A 18 -15.72 0.87 31.39
C ASN A 18 -14.91 2.16 31.42
N HIS A 19 -15.56 3.23 31.88
CA HIS A 19 -14.96 4.54 32.10
C HIS A 19 -13.89 4.47 33.19
N THR A 20 -12.66 4.11 32.81
CA THR A 20 -11.42 4.40 33.55
C THR A 20 -10.22 3.97 32.70
N HIS A 21 -9.99 4.62 31.56
CA HIS A 21 -8.64 4.91 31.07
C HIS A 21 -8.71 5.97 29.97
N ARG A 22 -7.99 7.08 30.18
CA ARG A 22 -7.79 8.14 29.19
C ARG A 22 -6.94 7.56 28.04
N GLY A 23 -7.55 7.40 26.88
CA GLY A 23 -6.87 7.26 25.59
C GLY A 23 -7.41 8.34 24.66
N THR A 24 -6.62 9.38 24.45
CA THR A 24 -6.87 10.41 23.44
C THR A 24 -6.59 9.83 22.06
N CYS A 25 -7.56 9.86 21.15
CA CYS A 25 -7.26 9.84 19.72
C CYS A 25 -8.26 10.71 18.96
N CYS A 26 -7.70 11.56 18.10
CA CYS A 26 -8.17 12.88 17.71
C CYS A 26 -9.29 12.92 16.66
N GLU A 27 -9.90 14.10 16.64
CA GLU A 27 -10.95 14.66 15.81
C GLU A 27 -10.53 15.09 14.37
N LEU A 28 -11.54 15.11 13.48
CA LEU A 28 -11.91 16.09 12.41
C LEU A 28 -11.20 16.19 11.03
N MET A 29 -12.06 16.11 9.97
CA MET A 29 -12.19 16.93 8.70
C MET A 29 -10.99 17.03 7.70
N VAL A 30 -11.05 17.20 6.35
CA VAL A 30 -12.06 17.50 5.28
C VAL A 30 -11.49 17.19 3.84
N VAL A 31 -12.35 17.36 2.82
CA VAL A 31 -12.42 17.09 1.35
C VAL A 31 -11.43 17.83 0.39
N SER A 32 -11.21 17.30 -0.85
CA SER A 32 -10.68 18.04 -2.03
C SER A 32 -11.31 17.61 -3.39
N GLN A 33 -11.28 18.52 -4.39
CA GLN A 33 -12.33 18.82 -5.39
C GLN A 33 -12.51 17.91 -6.63
N ASN A 34 -11.60 17.00 -6.98
CA ASN A 34 -11.71 16.25 -8.26
C ASN A 34 -12.38 14.88 -8.15
N THR A 35 -12.31 14.22 -7.00
CA THR A 35 -13.14 13.03 -6.72
C THR A 35 -14.58 13.44 -6.33
N VAL A 36 -14.75 14.68 -5.89
CA VAL A 36 -16.06 15.29 -5.65
C VAL A 36 -16.88 15.25 -6.94
N ALA A 37 -16.33 15.49 -8.13
CA ALA A 37 -17.12 15.50 -9.36
C ALA A 37 -17.85 14.16 -9.65
N HIS A 38 -17.19 13.01 -9.46
CA HIS A 38 -17.82 11.70 -9.64
C HIS A 38 -18.71 11.28 -8.46
N LEU A 39 -18.31 11.61 -7.22
CA LEU A 39 -19.10 11.31 -6.02
C LEU A 39 -20.33 12.24 -5.86
N THR A 40 -20.33 13.43 -6.48
CA THR A 40 -21.45 14.39 -6.42
C THR A 40 -22.43 14.26 -7.57
N SER A 41 -22.04 13.69 -8.71
CA SER A 41 -22.83 13.85 -9.93
C SER A 41 -23.80 12.71 -10.25
N ARG A 42 -23.75 11.55 -9.57
CA ARG A 42 -24.67 10.43 -9.90
C ARG A 42 -25.37 9.68 -8.76
N ASN A 43 -25.07 9.93 -7.48
CA ASN A 43 -25.71 9.20 -6.37
C ASN A 43 -26.37 10.06 -5.29
N MET A 44 -26.58 11.36 -5.51
CA MET A 44 -27.13 12.24 -4.47
C MET A 44 -28.62 12.08 -4.15
N LEU A 45 -29.35 11.16 -4.79
CA LEU A 45 -30.80 10.98 -4.58
C LEU A 45 -31.28 9.53 -4.62
N GLN A 46 -30.41 8.52 -4.47
CA GLN A 46 -30.93 7.16 -4.27
C GLN A 46 -31.22 6.92 -2.79
N PRO A 47 -32.41 6.38 -2.43
CA PRO A 47 -32.69 5.93 -1.08
C PRO A 47 -31.58 4.97 -0.65
N LEU A 48 -31.22 4.98 0.65
CA LEU A 48 -30.37 3.95 1.25
C LEU A 48 -30.87 2.59 0.77
N ALA A 49 -30.14 1.96 -0.16
CA ALA A 49 -30.35 0.57 -0.44
C ALA A 49 -30.06 -0.14 0.88
N THR A 50 -31.08 -0.80 1.43
CA THR A 50 -30.99 -1.48 2.74
C THR A 50 -29.93 -2.59 2.73
N GLN A 51 -29.44 -2.98 1.54
CA GLN A 51 -28.38 -3.95 1.36
C GLN A 51 -27.23 -3.45 0.49
N THR A 52 -26.01 -3.76 0.89
CA THR A 52 -24.78 -3.44 0.15
C THR A 52 -24.67 -4.23 -1.16
N LEU A 53 -23.81 -3.81 -2.10
CA LEU A 53 -23.57 -4.56 -3.33
C LEU A 53 -23.04 -5.98 -3.04
N ARG A 54 -22.16 -6.09 -2.03
CA ARG A 54 -21.62 -7.36 -1.54
C ARG A 54 -22.71 -8.28 -1.02
N GLU A 55 -23.66 -7.77 -0.25
CA GLU A 55 -24.79 -8.57 0.27
C GLU A 55 -25.66 -9.11 -0.87
N ARG A 56 -25.89 -8.30 -1.91
CA ARG A 56 -26.67 -8.72 -3.08
C ARG A 56 -25.91 -9.70 -3.97
N HIS A 57 -24.60 -9.53 -4.10
CA HIS A 57 -23.75 -10.31 -5.01
C HIS A 57 -22.41 -10.70 -4.35
N PRO A 58 -22.42 -11.62 -3.37
CA PRO A 58 -21.23 -11.97 -2.59
C PRO A 58 -20.12 -12.65 -3.40
N GLN A 59 -20.45 -13.15 -4.60
CA GLN A 59 -19.52 -13.81 -5.52
C GLN A 59 -18.97 -12.87 -6.61
N ARG A 60 -19.35 -11.58 -6.60
CA ARG A 60 -18.83 -10.59 -7.56
C ARG A 60 -17.33 -10.40 -7.30
N ARG A 61 -16.52 -10.38 -8.37
CA ARG A 61 -15.06 -10.21 -8.32
C ARG A 61 -14.57 -8.88 -8.88
N ASN A 62 -15.40 -8.22 -9.68
CA ASN A 62 -15.11 -6.92 -10.28
C ASN A 62 -15.77 -5.82 -9.44
N HIS A 63 -15.30 -5.66 -8.20
CA HIS A 63 -15.83 -4.69 -7.24
C HIS A 63 -14.84 -3.54 -6.95
N PHE A 64 -13.82 -3.36 -7.77
CA PHE A 64 -12.72 -2.40 -7.55
C PHE A 64 -12.99 -1.00 -8.16
N SER A 65 -14.24 -0.70 -8.55
CA SER A 65 -14.62 0.70 -8.73
C SER A 65 -14.84 1.33 -7.36
N VAL A 66 -14.65 2.64 -7.23
CA VAL A 66 -14.83 3.37 -5.97
C VAL A 66 -16.25 3.16 -5.41
N GLU A 67 -17.25 3.13 -6.29
CA GLU A 67 -18.67 2.97 -5.92
C GLU A 67 -19.03 1.55 -5.46
N ASP A 68 -18.33 0.54 -5.96
CA ASP A 68 -18.59 -0.87 -5.64
C ASP A 68 -17.75 -1.33 -4.44
N HIS A 69 -16.52 -0.81 -4.32
CA HIS A 69 -15.56 -1.24 -3.31
C HIS A 69 -15.87 -0.66 -1.95
N PHE A 70 -16.31 0.61 -1.88
CA PHE A 70 -16.54 1.32 -0.63
C PHE A 70 -18.02 1.45 -0.31
N HIS A 71 -18.37 1.18 0.94
CA HIS A 71 -19.66 1.43 1.53
C HIS A 71 -19.58 2.61 2.50
N PHE A 72 -20.32 3.68 2.18
CA PHE A 72 -20.38 4.89 2.98
C PHE A 72 -21.64 4.90 3.84
N ASN A 73 -21.48 4.73 5.15
CA ASN A 73 -22.56 4.91 6.11
C ASN A 73 -22.53 6.36 6.63
N ARG A 74 -23.41 7.21 6.07
CA ARG A 74 -23.49 8.63 6.42
C ARG A 74 -24.05 8.88 7.82
N GLU A 75 -24.92 8.01 8.30
CA GLU A 75 -25.54 8.15 9.63
C GLU A 75 -24.51 7.89 10.73
N GLN A 76 -23.62 6.92 10.54
CA GLN A 76 -22.57 6.56 11.49
C GLN A 76 -21.22 7.22 11.20
N GLY A 77 -21.07 7.90 10.05
CA GLY A 77 -19.81 8.50 9.63
C GLY A 77 -18.71 7.47 9.37
N THR A 78 -19.06 6.26 8.94
CA THR A 78 -18.11 5.17 8.68
C THR A 78 -18.00 4.86 7.21
N ILE A 79 -16.81 4.41 6.82
CA ILE A 79 -16.53 3.88 5.49
C ILE A 79 -16.00 2.48 5.70
N HIS A 80 -16.60 1.49 5.04
CA HIS A 80 -16.10 0.13 5.03
C HIS A 80 -15.81 -0.28 3.59
N ASP A 81 -14.78 -1.09 3.36
CA ASP A 81 -14.55 -1.67 2.04
C ASP A 81 -15.30 -3.00 1.86
N TRP A 82 -15.12 -3.59 0.69
CA TRP A 82 -15.65 -4.91 0.34
C TRP A 82 -15.29 -5.98 1.38
N HIS A 83 -14.10 -5.90 1.96
CA HIS A 83 -13.61 -6.83 2.98
C HIS A 83 -14.00 -6.43 4.40
N GLN A 84 -14.90 -5.46 4.55
CA GLN A 84 -15.39 -4.91 5.82
C GLN A 84 -14.34 -4.17 6.66
N ALA A 85 -13.13 -3.95 6.12
CA ALA A 85 -12.17 -3.13 6.84
C ALA A 85 -12.66 -1.69 6.89
N ARG A 86 -12.45 -1.05 8.03
CA ARG A 86 -12.84 0.35 8.23
C ARG A 86 -11.85 1.22 7.50
N ASN A 87 -12.32 2.24 6.81
CA ASN A 87 -11.49 3.11 5.99
C ASN A 87 -11.65 4.56 6.43
N ILE A 88 -10.59 5.34 6.23
CA ILE A 88 -10.60 6.79 6.34
C ILE A 88 -10.12 7.40 5.03
N LEU A 89 -10.65 8.57 4.71
CA LEU A 89 -10.19 9.37 3.57
C LEU A 89 -9.24 10.44 4.07
N VAL A 90 -8.07 10.53 3.46
CA VAL A 90 -7.05 11.55 3.77
C VAL A 90 -6.63 12.29 2.51
N THR A 91 -6.12 13.51 2.68
CA THR A 91 -5.47 14.26 1.60
C THR A 91 -4.02 13.82 1.43
N GLU A 92 -3.41 14.25 0.33
CA GLU A 92 -1.97 14.09 0.11
C GLU A 92 -1.15 14.86 1.18
N ASP A 93 -1.69 15.96 1.72
CA ASP A 93 -1.07 16.71 2.82
C ASP A 93 -0.89 15.88 4.09
N PHE A 94 -1.70 14.84 4.32
CA PHE A 94 -1.47 13.91 5.42
C PHE A 94 -0.13 13.17 5.27
N ILE A 95 0.18 12.72 4.05
CA ILE A 95 1.45 12.06 3.75
C ILE A 95 2.60 13.05 3.90
N VAL A 96 2.45 14.29 3.41
CA VAL A 96 3.45 15.35 3.62
C VAL A 96 3.66 15.59 5.11
N GLY A 97 2.60 15.87 5.85
CA GLY A 97 2.66 16.18 7.28
C GLY A 97 3.28 15.06 8.09
N MET A 98 2.97 13.80 7.77
CA MET A 98 3.61 12.64 8.39
C MET A 98 5.11 12.59 8.10
N ILE A 99 5.52 12.75 6.84
CA ILE A 99 6.94 12.71 6.46
C ILE A 99 7.70 13.89 7.06
N THR A 100 7.20 15.11 6.91
CA THR A 100 7.86 16.32 7.41
C THR A 100 7.87 16.37 8.93
N GLY A 101 6.81 15.91 9.59
CA GLY A 101 6.75 15.82 11.05
C GLY A 101 7.77 14.83 11.59
N LEU A 102 7.87 13.64 10.97
CA LEU A 102 8.91 12.67 11.35
C LEU A 102 10.32 13.20 11.09
N GLU A 103 10.57 13.86 9.96
CA GLU A 103 11.85 14.51 9.68
C GLU A 103 12.20 15.57 10.74
N GLN A 104 11.24 16.36 11.20
CA GLN A 104 11.46 17.36 12.25
C GLN A 104 11.83 16.72 13.60
N GLU A 105 11.19 15.62 13.96
CA GLU A 105 11.37 14.98 15.27
C GLU A 105 12.60 14.08 15.34
N VAL A 106 12.91 13.33 14.27
CA VAL A 106 13.98 12.31 14.27
C VAL A 106 15.05 12.53 13.19
N GLY A 107 14.97 13.61 12.42
CA GLY A 107 15.96 13.97 11.40
C GLY A 107 16.14 12.86 10.36
N PRO A 108 17.38 12.57 9.93
CA PRO A 108 17.67 11.57 8.90
C PRO A 108 17.14 10.14 9.20
N ALA A 109 16.88 9.83 10.47
CA ALA A 109 16.31 8.54 10.88
C ALA A 109 14.83 8.38 10.45
N SER A 110 14.17 9.47 10.03
CA SER A 110 12.80 9.47 9.48
C SER A 110 12.62 8.44 8.37
N THR A 111 13.63 8.28 7.50
CA THR A 111 13.62 7.35 6.36
C THR A 111 13.51 5.90 6.82
N LEU A 112 14.28 5.53 7.86
CA LEU A 112 14.21 4.22 8.48
C LEU A 112 12.88 4.01 9.21
N VAL A 113 12.39 5.03 9.92
CA VAL A 113 11.08 4.97 10.60
C VAL A 113 9.96 4.74 9.59
N MET A 114 9.95 5.48 8.48
CA MET A 114 8.98 5.31 7.38
C MET A 114 9.06 3.92 6.75
N TYR A 115 10.26 3.39 6.55
CA TYR A 115 10.44 2.01 6.09
C TYR A 115 9.84 1.00 7.10
N LYS A 116 10.09 1.18 8.40
CA LYS A 116 9.54 0.28 9.43
C LYS A 116 8.02 0.37 9.57
N ILE A 117 7.44 1.57 9.44
CA ILE A 117 5.99 1.74 9.36
C ILE A 117 5.42 0.95 8.17
N GLY A 118 6.06 1.05 7.01
CA GLY A 118 5.69 0.28 5.82
C GLY A 118 5.81 -1.23 6.06
N GLU A 119 6.92 -1.69 6.63
CA GLU A 119 7.17 -3.11 6.90
C GLU A 119 6.10 -3.72 7.81
N GLU A 120 5.76 -3.05 8.90
CA GLU A 120 4.70 -3.45 9.81
C GLU A 120 3.32 -3.45 9.14
N TRP A 121 3.05 -2.45 8.29
CA TRP A 121 1.83 -2.42 7.49
C TRP A 121 1.77 -3.62 6.53
N GLY A 122 2.81 -3.85 5.73
CA GLY A 122 2.88 -4.94 4.78
C GLY A 122 2.70 -6.31 5.42
N LEU A 123 3.30 -6.54 6.59
CA LEU A 123 3.14 -7.79 7.34
C LEU A 123 1.67 -8.05 7.71
N LYS A 124 0.99 -7.05 8.26
CA LYS A 124 -0.43 -7.14 8.62
C LYS A 124 -1.32 -7.30 7.38
N ASP A 125 -0.96 -6.60 6.31
CA ASP A 125 -1.68 -6.65 5.05
C ASP A 125 -1.55 -8.03 4.38
N ALA A 126 -0.40 -8.70 4.49
CA ALA A 126 -0.23 -10.07 3.99
C ALA A 126 -1.16 -11.08 4.68
N ASP A 127 -1.39 -10.93 5.99
CA ASP A 127 -2.31 -11.79 6.74
C ASP A 127 -3.77 -11.45 6.43
N PHE A 128 -4.11 -10.17 6.26
CA PHE A 128 -5.42 -9.72 5.81
C PHE A 128 -5.74 -10.25 4.40
N PHE A 129 -4.82 -10.04 3.45
CA PHE A 129 -4.92 -10.52 2.08
C PHE A 129 -5.07 -12.04 2.01
N GLN A 130 -4.27 -12.81 2.75
CA GLN A 130 -4.39 -14.28 2.77
C GLN A 130 -5.77 -14.76 3.21
N ARG A 131 -6.35 -14.13 4.26
CA ARG A 131 -7.69 -14.48 4.75
C ARG A 131 -8.76 -14.13 3.72
N ASN A 132 -8.71 -12.92 3.18
CA ASN A 132 -9.71 -12.41 2.24
C ASN A 132 -9.63 -13.11 0.89
N PHE A 133 -8.43 -13.35 0.37
CA PHE A 133 -8.24 -14.04 -0.90
C PHE A 133 -8.84 -15.45 -0.88
N ARG A 134 -8.65 -16.21 0.22
CA ARG A 134 -9.27 -17.53 0.38
C ARG A 134 -10.78 -17.46 0.42
N GLN A 135 -11.34 -16.54 1.22
CA GLN A 135 -12.79 -16.37 1.34
C GLN A 135 -13.42 -15.92 0.02
N GLU A 136 -12.74 -15.02 -0.67
CA GLU A 136 -13.18 -14.49 -1.93
C GLU A 136 -13.07 -15.58 -2.99
N TYR A 137 -11.86 -15.98 -3.39
CA TYR A 137 -11.66 -16.84 -4.56
C TYR A 137 -11.87 -18.34 -4.31
N ASN A 138 -12.13 -18.75 -3.07
CA ASN A 138 -12.23 -20.16 -2.65
C ASN A 138 -11.02 -20.99 -3.13
N ARG A 139 -9.82 -20.41 -3.02
CA ARG A 139 -8.56 -20.99 -3.48
C ARG A 139 -7.43 -20.70 -2.51
N GLU A 140 -6.50 -21.64 -2.43
CA GLU A 140 -5.23 -21.44 -1.76
C GLU A 140 -4.29 -20.60 -2.61
N LEU A 141 -3.55 -19.70 -1.97
CA LEU A 141 -2.58 -18.83 -2.66
C LEU A 141 -1.52 -19.67 -3.40
N ARG A 142 -1.09 -20.78 -2.81
CA ARG A 142 -0.10 -21.71 -3.39
C ARG A 142 -0.54 -22.37 -4.70
N GLN A 143 -1.84 -22.40 -4.97
CA GLN A 143 -2.42 -23.01 -6.19
C GLN A 143 -2.80 -21.95 -7.23
N THR A 144 -2.48 -20.68 -6.96
CA THR A 144 -2.89 -19.56 -7.78
C THR A 144 -1.72 -19.09 -8.63
N ASN A 145 -2.00 -18.70 -9.88
CA ASN A 145 -1.01 -18.02 -10.71
C ASN A 145 -0.54 -16.72 -10.02
N LEU A 146 0.77 -16.52 -9.91
CA LEU A 146 1.34 -15.40 -9.16
C LEU A 146 0.95 -14.03 -9.72
N SER A 147 0.91 -13.87 -11.04
CA SER A 147 0.50 -12.61 -11.66
C SER A 147 -0.92 -12.24 -11.24
N PHE A 148 -1.86 -13.20 -11.31
CA PHE A 148 -3.23 -12.96 -10.83
C PHE A 148 -3.31 -12.71 -9.32
N LEU A 149 -2.56 -13.48 -8.52
CA LEU A 149 -2.53 -13.32 -7.07
C LEU A 149 -2.10 -11.90 -6.68
N PHE A 150 -1.04 -11.41 -7.31
CA PHE A 150 -0.47 -10.10 -7.04
C PHE A 150 -1.37 -8.97 -7.57
N GLU A 151 -1.95 -9.12 -8.76
CA GLU A 151 -2.98 -8.18 -9.25
C GLU A 151 -4.17 -8.07 -8.28
N ALA A 152 -4.68 -9.21 -7.80
CA ALA A 152 -5.76 -9.25 -6.82
C ALA A 152 -5.39 -8.59 -5.48
N TRP A 153 -4.11 -8.62 -5.11
CA TRP A 153 -3.62 -7.89 -3.95
C TRP A 153 -3.58 -6.38 -4.20
N TRP A 154 -3.20 -5.93 -5.39
CA TRP A 154 -2.99 -4.50 -5.68
C TRP A 154 -4.25 -3.73 -6.11
N TRP A 155 -5.27 -4.38 -6.68
CA TRP A 155 -6.50 -3.68 -7.10
C TRP A 155 -7.19 -2.84 -6.02
N PRO A 156 -7.27 -3.29 -4.74
CA PRO A 156 -7.70 -2.42 -3.64
C PRO A 156 -6.86 -1.15 -3.54
N PHE A 157 -5.53 -1.22 -3.63
CA PHE A 157 -4.63 -0.07 -3.52
C PHE A 157 -4.82 0.93 -4.67
N VAL A 158 -5.09 0.44 -5.90
CA VAL A 158 -5.48 1.31 -7.03
C VAL A 158 -6.78 2.04 -6.71
N THR A 159 -7.78 1.32 -6.22
CA THR A 159 -9.09 1.89 -5.83
C THR A 159 -8.95 2.92 -4.71
N GLN A 160 -8.02 2.68 -3.79
CA GLN A 160 -7.68 3.55 -2.66
C GLN A 160 -6.82 4.76 -3.06
N GLY A 161 -6.29 4.79 -4.28
CA GLY A 161 -5.52 5.92 -4.82
C GLY A 161 -4.02 5.90 -4.52
N TRP A 162 -3.43 4.75 -4.20
CA TRP A 162 -1.99 4.63 -3.94
C TRP A 162 -1.15 4.70 -5.23
N GLY A 163 -1.68 4.20 -6.34
CA GLY A 163 -1.02 4.24 -7.64
C GLY A 163 -1.25 2.96 -8.44
N ASN A 164 -1.01 3.02 -9.74
CA ASN A 164 -0.97 1.81 -10.57
C ASN A 164 0.39 1.11 -10.40
N TRP A 165 0.45 -0.16 -10.74
CA TRP A 165 1.69 -0.92 -10.60
C TRP A 165 1.95 -1.87 -11.75
N ASP A 166 3.17 -2.39 -11.78
CA ASP A 166 3.59 -3.52 -12.58
C ASP A 166 4.61 -4.35 -11.79
N ILE A 167 4.64 -5.66 -12.00
CA ILE A 167 5.53 -6.58 -11.30
C ILE A 167 6.27 -7.50 -12.27
N ASP A 168 7.60 -7.40 -12.26
CA ASP A 168 8.50 -8.27 -13.04
C ASP A 168 8.94 -9.47 -12.20
N LEU A 169 8.35 -10.62 -12.51
CA LEU A 169 8.65 -11.91 -11.89
C LEU A 169 9.67 -12.76 -12.67
N SER A 170 10.36 -12.20 -13.68
CA SER A 170 11.31 -12.98 -14.50
C SER A 170 12.42 -13.61 -13.66
N GLU A 171 12.84 -12.91 -12.61
CA GLU A 171 13.94 -13.29 -11.72
C GLU A 171 13.50 -14.00 -10.44
N GLN A 172 12.21 -14.38 -10.33
CA GLN A 172 11.68 -15.01 -9.10
C GLN A 172 12.45 -16.28 -8.70
N LYS A 173 12.95 -17.04 -9.69
CA LYS A 173 13.76 -18.25 -9.46
C LYS A 173 15.14 -17.94 -8.87
N ASN A 174 15.65 -16.73 -9.13
CA ASN A 174 16.88 -16.19 -8.58
C ASN A 174 16.65 -15.46 -7.24
N GLY A 175 15.41 -15.45 -6.74
CA GLY A 175 15.06 -14.98 -5.40
C GLY A 175 14.89 -13.47 -5.28
N PHE A 176 14.59 -12.79 -6.38
CA PHE A 176 14.25 -11.36 -6.38
C PHE A 176 13.24 -11.03 -7.49
N MET A 177 12.65 -9.84 -7.40
CA MET A 177 11.70 -9.31 -8.37
C MET A 177 11.78 -7.79 -8.40
N PHE A 178 11.26 -7.19 -9.46
CA PHE A 178 11.11 -5.74 -9.55
C PHE A 178 9.64 -5.35 -9.52
N ILE A 179 9.35 -4.20 -8.91
CA ILE A 179 8.02 -3.61 -8.85
C ILE A 179 8.13 -2.18 -9.34
N ASN A 180 7.22 -1.78 -10.21
CA ASN A 180 7.08 -0.41 -10.68
C ASN A 180 5.80 0.17 -10.09
N ILE A 181 5.86 1.41 -9.60
CA ILE A 181 4.69 2.17 -9.16
C ILE A 181 4.56 3.43 -10.00
N PHE A 182 3.45 3.50 -10.73
CA PHE A 182 3.02 4.66 -11.50
C PHE A 182 2.07 5.48 -10.63
N ASP A 183 2.17 6.80 -10.74
CA ASP A 183 1.37 7.72 -9.94
C ASP A 183 1.51 7.52 -8.42
N SER A 184 2.72 7.16 -7.96
CA SER A 184 3.03 7.00 -6.52
C SER A 184 2.59 8.23 -5.74
N VAL A 185 1.60 8.06 -4.86
CA VAL A 185 1.10 9.18 -4.08
C VAL A 185 2.15 9.78 -3.14
N VAL A 186 3.12 8.97 -2.68
CA VAL A 186 4.23 9.47 -1.85
C VAL A 186 5.17 10.35 -2.67
N ALA A 187 5.63 9.87 -3.84
CA ALA A 187 6.60 10.61 -4.65
C ALA A 187 5.99 11.82 -5.35
N ARG A 188 4.75 11.71 -5.85
CA ARG A 188 4.05 12.83 -6.51
C ARG A 188 3.85 14.00 -5.56
N THR A 189 3.57 13.71 -4.29
CA THR A 189 3.28 14.76 -3.31
C THR A 189 4.54 15.53 -2.89
N LEU A 190 5.69 14.86 -2.82
CA LEU A 190 6.97 15.49 -2.44
C LEU A 190 7.63 16.28 -3.58
N GLY A 191 7.28 15.98 -4.83
CA GLY A 191 7.88 16.64 -6.01
C GLY A 191 9.31 16.16 -6.30
N ASP A 192 10.06 16.95 -7.07
CA ASP A 192 11.45 16.63 -7.43
C ASP A 192 12.41 17.05 -6.31
N VAL A 193 13.01 16.07 -5.65
CA VAL A 193 13.96 16.23 -4.55
C VAL A 193 15.30 15.56 -4.82
N GLY A 194 15.49 15.03 -6.03
CA GLY A 194 16.75 14.43 -6.50
C GLY A 194 17.17 13.12 -5.84
N LYS A 195 16.30 12.47 -5.05
CA LYS A 195 16.58 11.19 -4.37
C LYS A 195 15.33 10.32 -4.20
N PRO A 196 15.49 9.00 -3.97
CA PRO A 196 14.38 8.13 -3.58
C PRO A 196 13.70 8.60 -2.30
N VAL A 197 12.37 8.48 -2.24
CA VAL A 197 11.54 8.95 -1.11
C VAL A 197 10.41 7.99 -0.73
N CYS A 198 10.16 6.95 -1.53
CA CYS A 198 9.09 5.99 -1.29
C CYS A 198 9.46 4.92 -0.25
N TYR A 199 10.06 5.32 0.88
CA TYR A 199 10.47 4.40 1.95
C TYR A 199 9.27 3.64 2.52
N LEU A 200 8.09 4.26 2.59
CA LEU A 200 6.85 3.61 3.00
C LEU A 200 6.49 2.43 2.09
N TYR A 201 6.57 2.62 0.76
CA TYR A 201 6.32 1.56 -0.21
C TYR A 201 7.38 0.45 -0.13
N ALA A 202 8.66 0.83 -0.03
CA ALA A 202 9.73 -0.15 0.11
C ALA A 202 9.50 -1.03 1.35
N GLY A 203 9.20 -0.42 2.49
CA GLY A 203 8.80 -1.13 3.71
C GLY A 203 7.58 -2.03 3.47
N MET A 204 6.51 -1.51 2.90
CA MET A 204 5.27 -2.26 2.63
C MET A 204 5.51 -3.48 1.75
N PHE A 205 6.30 -3.36 0.69
CA PHE A 205 6.69 -4.50 -0.14
C PHE A 205 7.51 -5.52 0.66
N ALA A 206 8.54 -5.08 1.39
CA ALA A 206 9.35 -5.96 2.21
C ALA A 206 8.50 -6.76 3.22
N GLY A 207 7.62 -6.06 3.94
CA GLY A 207 6.71 -6.65 4.91
C GLY A 207 5.71 -7.61 4.28
N PHE A 208 5.03 -7.18 3.21
CA PHE A 208 4.01 -8.00 2.55
C PHE A 208 4.59 -9.30 2.01
N PHE A 209 5.66 -9.23 1.22
CA PHE A 209 6.26 -10.43 0.65
C PHE A 209 6.87 -11.32 1.73
N THR A 210 7.47 -10.75 2.79
CA THR A 210 7.92 -11.53 3.96
C THR A 210 6.76 -12.29 4.60
N GLY A 211 5.64 -11.61 4.84
CA GLY A 211 4.43 -12.20 5.41
C GLY A 211 3.80 -13.27 4.52
N LEU A 212 3.94 -13.14 3.20
CA LEU A 212 3.40 -14.07 2.22
C LEU A 212 4.24 -15.34 2.06
N ILE A 213 5.56 -15.20 1.90
CA ILE A 213 6.46 -16.34 1.63
C ILE A 213 7.09 -16.93 2.91
N LYS A 214 6.85 -16.29 4.07
CA LYS A 214 7.39 -16.67 5.39
C LYS A 214 8.92 -16.78 5.39
N LYS A 215 9.59 -15.87 4.69
CA LYS A 215 11.05 -15.68 4.66
C LYS A 215 11.36 -14.20 4.73
N SER A 216 12.41 -13.82 5.44
CA SER A 216 12.84 -12.41 5.53
C SER A 216 13.27 -11.89 4.15
N LEU A 217 12.56 -10.89 3.66
CA LEU A 217 12.87 -10.13 2.46
C LEU A 217 12.99 -8.65 2.82
N GLY A 218 13.89 -7.96 2.14
CA GLY A 218 13.98 -6.51 2.14
C GLY A 218 13.55 -5.95 0.79
N CYS A 219 13.47 -4.62 0.73
CA CYS A 219 13.16 -3.88 -0.47
C CYS A 219 13.91 -2.56 -0.52
N ILE A 220 14.29 -2.10 -1.70
CA ILE A 220 14.89 -0.79 -1.92
C ILE A 220 14.30 -0.13 -3.16
N GLU A 221 14.04 1.18 -3.08
CA GLU A 221 13.70 2.01 -4.23
C GLU A 221 14.97 2.40 -4.99
N ILE A 222 15.12 1.89 -6.21
CA ILE A 222 16.30 2.11 -7.07
C ILE A 222 16.08 3.23 -8.10
N GLN A 223 14.83 3.65 -8.28
CA GLN A 223 14.40 4.74 -9.16
C GLN A 223 13.17 5.42 -8.54
N CYS A 224 13.05 6.73 -8.66
CA CYS A 224 11.91 7.45 -8.08
C CYS A 224 11.41 8.55 -8.99
N TYR A 225 10.08 8.76 -9.03
CA TYR A 225 9.49 9.94 -9.65
C TYR A 225 10.08 11.25 -9.10
N ALA A 226 10.44 11.26 -7.81
CA ALA A 226 11.07 12.39 -7.15
C ALA A 226 12.54 12.65 -7.58
N MET A 227 13.05 11.89 -8.55
CA MET A 227 14.34 12.10 -9.22
C MET A 227 14.17 12.55 -10.68
N GLY A 228 12.96 12.91 -11.10
CA GLY A 228 12.62 13.27 -12.48
C GLY A 228 12.22 12.09 -13.38
N GLU A 229 12.05 10.90 -12.80
CA GLU A 229 11.66 9.68 -13.53
C GLU A 229 10.15 9.56 -13.71
N THR A 230 9.70 8.71 -14.62
CA THR A 230 8.25 8.56 -14.92
C THR A 230 7.51 7.62 -13.96
N TYR A 231 8.24 6.83 -13.17
CA TYR A 231 7.71 5.90 -12.18
C TYR A 231 8.78 5.57 -11.13
N CYS A 232 8.31 5.04 -9.99
CA CYS A 232 9.18 4.51 -8.94
C CYS A 232 9.47 3.03 -9.18
N LYS A 233 10.74 2.62 -9.10
CA LYS A 233 11.16 1.22 -9.28
C LYS A 233 11.76 0.67 -8.01
N PHE A 234 11.32 -0.52 -7.63
CA PHE A 234 11.70 -1.21 -6.41
C PHE A 234 12.32 -2.56 -6.72
N LEU A 235 13.34 -2.94 -5.96
CA LEU A 235 13.93 -4.28 -5.93
C LEU A 235 13.51 -4.95 -4.62
N VAL A 236 12.83 -6.09 -4.71
CA VAL A 236 12.51 -6.94 -3.55
C VAL A 236 13.37 -8.19 -3.59
N GLY A 237 14.00 -8.55 -2.47
CA GLY A 237 14.88 -9.72 -2.40
C GLY A 237 15.43 -9.97 -0.99
N LYS A 238 16.34 -10.94 -0.86
CA LYS A 238 17.08 -11.13 0.40
C LYS A 238 17.96 -9.92 0.73
N GLN A 239 18.26 -9.74 2.01
CA GLN A 239 19.08 -8.61 2.50
C GLN A 239 20.40 -8.43 1.73
N GLU A 240 21.12 -9.52 1.42
CA GLU A 240 22.36 -9.48 0.62
C GLU A 240 22.21 -8.77 -0.74
N ARG A 241 21.05 -8.90 -1.39
CA ARG A 241 20.74 -8.20 -2.64
C ARG A 241 20.42 -6.74 -2.39
N ILE A 242 19.70 -6.45 -1.32
CA ILE A 242 19.34 -5.08 -0.94
C ILE A 242 20.60 -4.29 -0.59
N ASP A 243 21.53 -4.89 0.15
CA ASP A 243 22.81 -4.30 0.51
C ASP A 243 23.67 -4.03 -0.74
N ALA A 244 23.74 -4.98 -1.67
CA ALA A 244 24.44 -4.81 -2.94
C ALA A 244 23.83 -3.70 -3.82
N ALA A 245 22.50 -3.65 -3.94
CA ALA A 245 21.81 -2.58 -4.68
C ALA A 245 22.01 -1.20 -4.02
N SER A 246 21.93 -1.13 -2.70
CA SER A 246 22.19 0.08 -1.92
C SER A 246 23.62 0.58 -2.13
N PHE A 247 24.60 -0.32 -2.08
CA PHE A 247 25.99 0.01 -2.38
C PHE A 247 26.15 0.61 -3.78
N TRP A 248 25.61 -0.04 -4.81
CA TRP A 248 25.72 0.49 -6.18
C TRP A 248 24.98 1.81 -6.37
N GLN A 249 23.81 1.98 -5.75
CA GLN A 249 23.08 3.25 -5.79
C GLN A 249 23.89 4.38 -5.16
N ASN A 250 24.56 4.13 -4.04
CA ASN A 250 25.44 5.11 -3.38
C ASN A 250 26.68 5.44 -4.22
N GLU A 251 27.16 4.50 -5.04
CA GLU A 251 28.23 4.73 -6.04
C GLU A 251 27.72 5.43 -7.32
N GLY A 252 26.44 5.82 -7.37
CA GLY A 252 25.84 6.54 -8.50
C GLY A 252 25.38 5.65 -9.65
N ALA A 253 25.23 4.34 -9.44
CA ALA A 253 24.66 3.45 -10.45
C ALA A 253 23.19 3.79 -10.71
N SER A 254 22.80 3.81 -11.99
CA SER A 254 21.39 3.97 -12.38
C SER A 254 20.57 2.72 -12.03
N ALA A 255 19.24 2.85 -12.03
CA ALA A 255 18.34 1.72 -11.88
C ALA A 255 18.59 0.61 -12.93
N SER A 256 18.89 1.01 -14.18
CA SER A 256 19.23 0.07 -15.25
C SER A 256 20.57 -0.64 -15.00
N ASP A 257 21.55 0.05 -14.41
CA ASP A 257 22.83 -0.57 -14.05
C ASP A 257 22.64 -1.59 -12.93
N ILE A 258 21.88 -1.22 -11.88
CA ILE A 258 21.57 -2.10 -10.76
C ILE A 258 20.82 -3.34 -11.24
N GLU A 259 19.80 -3.17 -12.08
CA GLU A 259 19.05 -4.28 -12.66
C GLU A 259 19.94 -5.23 -13.47
N LYS A 260 20.80 -4.68 -14.34
CA LYS A 260 21.74 -5.46 -15.14
C LYS A 260 22.70 -6.26 -14.25
N ARG A 261 23.25 -5.63 -13.20
CA ARG A 261 24.15 -6.30 -12.25
C ARG A 261 23.43 -7.41 -11.47
N MET A 262 22.19 -7.17 -11.04
CA MET A 262 21.36 -8.18 -10.37
C MET A 262 21.06 -9.39 -11.26
N LYS A 263 20.65 -9.15 -12.51
CA LYS A 263 20.37 -10.20 -13.51
C LYS A 263 21.63 -11.01 -13.85
N ASN A 264 22.81 -10.39 -13.79
CA ASN A 264 24.09 -11.07 -13.96
C ASN A 264 24.58 -11.81 -12.70
N GLY A 265 23.80 -11.82 -11.60
CA GLY A 265 24.14 -12.53 -10.37
C GLY A 265 25.23 -11.87 -9.53
N GLN A 266 25.53 -10.59 -9.75
CA GLN A 266 26.50 -9.86 -8.93
C GLN A 266 25.91 -9.60 -7.54
N LEU A 267 26.72 -9.71 -6.49
CA LEU A 267 26.37 -9.45 -5.10
C LEU A 267 27.55 -8.69 -4.48
N SER A 268 27.52 -7.35 -4.56
CA SER A 268 28.65 -6.44 -4.24
C SER A 268 30.00 -6.89 -4.87
N PRO A 269 31.13 -6.18 -4.66
CA PRO A 269 32.45 -6.75 -4.86
C PRO A 269 32.71 -7.95 -3.93
#